data_AF-A0A9E5QV03-F1
#
_entry.id   AF-A0A9E5QV03-F1
#
_cell.length_a   1.000
_cell.length_b   1.000
_cell.length_c   1.000
_cell.angle_alpha   90.00
_cell.angle_beta   90.00
_cell.angle_gamma   90.00
#
_symmetry.space_group_name_H-M   'P 1'
#
loop_
_entity.id
_entity.type
_entity.pdbx_description
1 polymer ?
#
loop_
_entity_poly.entity_id
_entity_poly.type
_entity_poly.pdbx_seq_one_letter_code
_entity_poly.pdbx_strand_id
1 'polypeptide(L)'
;MIPMRSGGFYSDGGRILNLWRGGYAAQIDTALLTAYAHLVSGMRPKAISPLLLLEALELPQESPFKGYLHNLLHHHYLDKGEMEMAAHHLEKYETYLQEIPEGYQASFWLDKAFFLAFVARDAEAAQQAFDQARLNPAIAKSVVYRVEAALALVHQNWEQAHYKAEMALKELANSIDKGSALAQKEWVEGIGAQAREAQNQALALGTKELPFE
;
A
#
# COMPACT_ATOMS: atom_id res chain seq x y z
N MET A 1 -19.07 25.41 -6.05
CA MET A 1 -18.78 24.28 -5.14
C MET A 1 -19.98 24.08 -4.23
N ILE A 2 -20.69 22.96 -4.35
CA ILE A 2 -21.85 22.65 -3.50
C ILE A 2 -21.41 21.57 -2.51
N PRO A 3 -21.59 21.76 -1.18
CA PRO A 3 -21.34 20.72 -0.19
C PRO A 3 -22.26 19.54 -0.47
N MET A 4 -21.68 18.37 -0.74
CA MET A 4 -22.42 17.13 -0.97
C MET A 4 -21.81 16.03 -0.10
N ARG A 5 -22.65 15.08 0.32
CA ARG A 5 -22.27 13.92 1.11
C ARG A 5 -22.65 12.68 0.32
N SER A 6 -21.69 11.79 0.08
CA SER A 6 -21.93 10.48 -0.55
C SER A 6 -21.14 9.43 0.22
N GLY A 7 -21.84 8.41 0.74
CA GLY A 7 -21.21 7.28 1.44
C GLY A 7 -20.30 7.64 2.62
N GLY A 8 -20.58 8.74 3.34
CA GLY A 8 -19.74 9.18 4.47
C GLY A 8 -18.60 10.13 4.10
N PHE A 9 -18.32 10.35 2.81
CA PHE A 9 -17.29 11.26 2.34
C PHE A 9 -17.87 12.65 2.08
N TYR A 10 -17.16 13.68 2.54
CA TYR A 10 -17.45 15.08 2.23
C TYR A 10 -16.83 15.44 0.87
N SER A 11 -17.55 16.20 0.05
CA SER A 11 -16.93 16.86 -1.10
C SER A 11 -15.81 17.82 -0.66
N ASP A 12 -14.88 18.17 -1.56
CA ASP A 12 -13.78 19.10 -1.25
C ASP A 12 -14.27 20.42 -0.64
N GLY A 13 -15.40 20.95 -1.11
CA GLY A 13 -16.04 22.13 -0.51
C GLY A 13 -16.59 21.88 0.90
N GLY A 14 -17.08 20.67 1.19
CA GLY A 14 -17.46 20.25 2.54
C GLY A 14 -16.27 20.12 3.49
N ARG A 15 -15.12 19.62 3.00
CA ARG A 15 -13.88 19.51 3.79
C ARG A 15 -13.32 20.87 4.14
N ILE A 16 -13.28 21.83 3.21
CA ILE A 16 -12.85 23.22 3.48
C ILE A 16 -13.72 23.86 4.56
N LEU A 17 -15.05 23.68 4.50
CA LEU A 17 -15.96 24.19 5.52
C LEU A 17 -15.76 23.53 6.90
N ASN A 18 -15.48 22.22 6.95
CA ASN A 18 -15.19 21.52 8.19
C ASN A 18 -13.86 22.01 8.80
N LEU A 19 -12.81 22.16 7.99
CA LEU A 19 -11.54 22.73 8.44
C LEU A 19 -11.71 24.13 9.02
N TRP A 20 -12.52 24.97 8.36
CA TRP A 20 -12.81 26.32 8.84
C TRP A 20 -13.61 26.34 10.16
N ARG A 21 -14.53 25.39 10.35
CA ARG A 21 -15.32 25.25 11.58
C ARG A 21 -14.56 24.59 12.75
N GLY A 22 -13.48 23.87 12.45
CA GLY A 22 -12.68 23.15 13.44
C GLY A 22 -13.40 21.90 14.01
N GLY A 23 -12.96 21.46 15.19
CA GLY A 23 -13.47 20.26 15.86
C GLY A 23 -12.75 18.97 15.47
N TYR A 24 -13.16 17.85 16.07
CA TYR A 24 -12.48 16.56 15.92
C TYR A 24 -12.45 16.04 14.46
N ALA A 25 -13.55 16.21 13.71
CA ALA A 25 -13.58 15.84 12.29
C ALA A 25 -12.53 16.61 11.48
N ALA A 26 -12.38 17.91 11.75
CA ALA A 26 -11.36 18.75 11.10
C ALA A 26 -9.93 18.34 11.48
N GLN A 27 -9.71 17.89 12.71
CA GLN A 27 -8.41 17.39 13.17
C GLN A 27 -8.02 16.09 12.47
N ILE A 28 -8.96 15.15 12.30
CA ILE A 28 -8.77 13.91 11.52
C ILE A 28 -8.42 14.25 10.07
N ASP A 29 -9.21 15.14 9.44
CA ASP A 29 -8.95 15.61 8.08
C ASP A 29 -7.57 16.26 7.94
N THR A 30 -7.18 17.08 8.92
CA THR A 30 -5.89 17.79 8.93
C THR A 30 -4.73 16.81 9.04
N ALA A 31 -4.80 15.82 9.94
CA ALA A 31 -3.79 14.79 10.09
C ALA A 31 -3.56 14.01 8.78
N LEU A 32 -4.66 13.57 8.16
CA LEU A 32 -4.65 12.85 6.89
C LEU A 32 -4.02 13.70 5.76
N LEU A 33 -4.51 14.94 5.58
CA LEU A 33 -4.03 15.84 4.52
C LEU A 33 -2.57 16.25 4.72
N THR A 34 -2.13 16.43 5.96
CA THR A 34 -0.74 16.78 6.28
C THR A 34 0.20 15.64 5.91
N ALA A 35 -0.16 14.39 6.26
CA ALA A 35 0.64 13.23 5.87
C ALA A 35 0.69 13.05 4.35
N TYR A 36 -0.44 13.20 3.63
CA TYR A 36 -0.42 13.16 2.17
C TYR A 36 0.41 14.29 1.54
N ALA A 37 0.37 15.51 2.11
CA ALA A 37 1.20 16.60 1.62
C ALA A 37 2.69 16.28 1.77
N HIS A 38 3.10 15.67 2.90
CA HIS A 38 4.46 15.19 3.09
C HIS A 38 4.85 14.12 2.07
N LEU A 39 4.00 13.11 1.87
CA LEU A 39 4.20 12.06 0.87
C LEU A 39 4.39 12.63 -0.54
N VAL A 40 3.48 13.50 -0.99
CA VAL A 40 3.58 14.16 -2.31
C VAL A 40 4.84 15.05 -2.42
N SER A 41 5.28 15.67 -1.32
CA SER A 41 6.53 16.45 -1.29
C SER A 41 7.81 15.61 -1.38
N GLY A 42 7.69 14.27 -1.36
CA GLY A 42 8.82 13.35 -1.45
C GLY A 42 9.34 12.86 -0.09
N MET A 43 8.65 13.16 1.01
CA MET A 43 9.00 12.61 2.32
C MET A 43 8.56 11.14 2.39
N ARG A 44 9.50 10.24 2.70
CA ARG A 44 9.19 8.82 2.87
C ARG A 44 8.22 8.56 4.01
N PRO A 45 7.38 7.50 3.95
CA PRO A 45 6.48 7.11 5.04
C PRO A 45 7.17 7.05 6.41
N LYS A 46 8.35 6.42 6.51
CA LYS A 46 9.10 6.33 7.79
C LYS A 46 9.58 7.65 8.36
N ALA A 47 9.70 8.69 7.53
CA ALA A 47 10.16 10.01 7.93
C ALA A 47 9.02 10.94 8.38
N ILE A 48 7.76 10.58 8.07
CA ILE A 48 6.59 11.28 8.58
C ILE A 48 6.42 10.91 10.04
N SER A 49 6.31 11.89 10.93
CA SER A 49 6.03 11.64 12.35
C SER A 49 4.68 10.94 12.50
N PRO A 50 4.61 9.76 13.12
CA PRO A 50 3.35 9.04 13.29
C PRO A 50 2.46 9.69 14.36
N LEU A 51 3.01 10.60 15.19
CA LEU A 51 2.32 11.17 16.34
C LEU A 51 0.99 11.84 15.96
N LEU A 52 0.99 12.66 14.91
CA LEU A 52 -0.22 13.35 14.45
C LEU A 52 -1.31 12.37 13.98
N LEU A 53 -0.91 11.25 13.37
CA LEU A 53 -1.85 10.20 12.93
C LEU A 53 -2.42 9.44 14.12
N LEU A 54 -1.58 9.12 15.11
CA LEU A 54 -1.98 8.43 16.34
C LEU A 54 -2.91 9.30 17.18
N GLU A 55 -2.58 10.58 17.39
CA GLU A 55 -3.44 11.55 18.08
C GLU A 55 -4.82 11.67 17.41
N ALA A 56 -4.85 11.67 16.07
CA ALA A 56 -6.12 11.73 15.32
C ALA A 56 -6.96 10.45 15.46
N LEU A 57 -6.34 9.29 15.64
CA LEU A 57 -7.04 8.03 15.89
C LEU A 57 -7.72 7.99 17.27
N GLU A 58 -7.12 8.63 18.27
CA GLU A 58 -7.65 8.73 19.64
C GLU A 58 -8.82 9.71 19.78
N LEU A 59 -9.11 10.52 18.76
CA LEU A 59 -10.24 11.44 18.80
C LEU A 59 -11.57 10.68 18.84
N PRO A 60 -12.57 11.13 19.63
CA PRO A 60 -13.83 10.40 19.83
C PRO A 60 -14.77 10.45 18.61
N GLN A 61 -14.42 11.20 17.56
CA GLN A 61 -15.22 11.31 16.35
C GLN A 61 -15.03 10.08 15.47
N GLU A 62 -16.12 9.35 15.22
CA GLU A 62 -16.15 8.31 14.20
C GLU A 62 -16.01 8.91 12.80
N SER A 63 -15.17 8.29 11.97
CA SER A 63 -14.89 8.75 10.62
C SER A 63 -14.28 7.62 9.79
N PRO A 64 -14.74 7.40 8.53
CA PRO A 64 -14.11 6.45 7.63
C PRO A 64 -12.65 6.84 7.31
N PHE A 65 -12.27 8.10 7.52
CA PHE A 65 -10.89 8.56 7.38
C PHE A 65 -9.92 7.93 8.38
N LYS A 66 -10.40 7.39 9.51
CA LYS A 66 -9.54 6.62 10.43
C LYS A 66 -8.96 5.37 9.78
N GLY A 67 -9.69 4.72 8.86
CA GLY A 67 -9.13 3.64 8.04
C GLY A 67 -7.91 4.09 7.23
N TYR A 68 -7.97 5.26 6.61
CA TYR A 68 -6.84 5.81 5.85
C TYR A 68 -5.66 6.24 6.74
N LEU A 69 -5.93 6.72 7.97
CA LEU A 69 -4.86 6.96 8.95
C LEU A 69 -4.13 5.67 9.31
N HIS A 70 -4.87 4.56 9.50
CA HIS A 70 -4.28 3.25 9.69
C HIS A 70 -3.49 2.78 8.46
N ASN A 71 -3.96 3.04 7.24
CA ASN A 71 -3.19 2.75 6.02
C ASN A 71 -1.85 3.50 5.95
N LEU A 72 -1.84 4.78 6.34
CA LEU A 72 -0.61 5.58 6.42
C LEU A 72 0.36 5.05 7.47
N LEU A 73 -0.16 4.65 8.65
CA LEU A 73 0.66 4.04 9.69
C LEU A 73 1.19 2.66 9.27
N HIS A 74 0.38 1.85 8.59
CA HIS A 74 0.84 0.59 7.99
C HIS A 74 2.07 0.82 7.10
N HIS A 75 2.00 1.77 6.17
CA HIS A 75 3.13 2.11 5.30
C HIS A 75 4.32 2.70 6.06
N HIS A 76 4.07 3.53 7.08
CA HIS A 76 5.12 4.06 7.96
C HIS A 76 5.92 2.94 8.63
N TYR A 77 5.24 2.00 9.28
CA TYR A 77 5.90 0.91 10.00
C TYR A 77 6.51 -0.12 9.05
N LEU A 78 5.86 -0.39 7.92
CA LEU A 78 6.43 -1.24 6.87
C LEU A 78 7.75 -0.67 6.33
N ASP A 79 7.81 0.65 6.10
CA ASP A 79 9.02 1.34 5.64
C ASP A 79 10.13 1.39 6.71
N LYS A 80 9.77 1.29 8.00
CA LYS A 80 10.71 1.12 9.12
C LYS A 80 11.17 -0.33 9.32
N GLY A 81 10.52 -1.29 8.68
CA GLY A 81 10.76 -2.72 8.91
C GLY A 81 10.09 -3.28 10.17
N GLU A 82 9.16 -2.54 10.77
CA GLU A 82 8.42 -2.93 11.98
C GLU A 82 7.17 -3.73 11.59
N MET A 83 7.36 -4.99 11.18
CA MET A 83 6.33 -5.80 10.52
C MET A 83 5.09 -6.08 11.39
N GLU A 84 5.27 -6.27 12.70
CA GLU A 84 4.15 -6.49 13.63
C GLU A 84 3.24 -5.26 13.73
N MET A 85 3.83 -4.07 13.81
CA MET A 85 3.09 -2.81 13.82
C MET A 85 2.44 -2.52 12.47
N ALA A 86 3.11 -2.85 11.38
CA ALA A 86 2.54 -2.76 10.05
C ALA A 86 1.32 -3.68 9.90
N ALA A 87 1.41 -4.93 10.34
CA ALA A 87 0.29 -5.89 10.35
C ALA A 87 -0.87 -5.37 11.20
N HIS A 88 -0.59 -4.92 12.43
CA HIS A 88 -1.60 -4.37 13.33
C HIS A 88 -2.43 -3.27 12.68
N HIS A 89 -1.78 -2.30 12.03
CA HIS A 89 -2.49 -1.21 11.38
C HIS A 89 -3.23 -1.64 10.11
N LEU A 90 -2.75 -2.65 9.38
CA LEU A 90 -3.48 -3.22 8.26
C LEU A 90 -4.77 -3.91 8.73
N GLU A 91 -4.71 -4.69 9.81
CA GLU A 91 -5.88 -5.32 10.43
C GLU A 91 -6.89 -4.28 10.95
N LYS A 92 -6.39 -3.19 11.55
CA LYS A 92 -7.25 -2.07 11.95
C LYS A 92 -7.86 -1.35 10.76
N TYR A 93 -7.15 -1.22 9.64
CA TYR A 93 -7.74 -0.64 8.43
C TYR A 93 -8.90 -1.52 7.91
N GLU A 94 -8.77 -2.84 8.00
CA GLU A 94 -9.82 -3.79 7.58
C GLU A 94 -11.15 -3.55 8.31
N THR A 95 -11.11 -3.20 9.60
CA THR A 95 -12.34 -2.96 10.38
C THR A 95 -13.16 -1.76 9.89
N TYR A 96 -12.54 -0.84 9.12
CA TYR A 96 -13.22 0.32 8.53
C TYR A 96 -13.72 0.08 7.11
N LEU A 97 -13.47 -1.09 6.50
CA LEU A 97 -13.84 -1.32 5.09
C LEU A 97 -15.32 -1.12 4.80
N GLN A 98 -16.20 -1.53 5.71
CA GLN A 98 -17.64 -1.40 5.52
C GLN A 98 -18.11 0.06 5.48
N GLU A 99 -17.31 0.98 6.03
CA GLU A 99 -17.58 2.42 6.00
C GLU A 99 -17.00 3.11 4.75
N ILE A 100 -16.16 2.41 3.99
CA ILE A 100 -15.51 2.92 2.78
C ILE A 100 -16.30 2.43 1.57
N PRO A 101 -16.72 3.32 0.64
CA PRO A 101 -17.41 2.91 -0.57
C PRO A 101 -16.58 1.90 -1.35
N GLU A 102 -17.25 0.87 -1.86
CA GLU A 102 -16.63 -0.29 -2.52
C GLU A 102 -15.59 0.09 -3.60
N GLY A 103 -15.85 1.14 -4.37
CA GLY A 103 -14.94 1.64 -5.40
C GLY A 103 -13.57 2.15 -4.88
N TYR A 104 -13.45 2.43 -3.58
CA TYR A 104 -12.20 2.86 -2.94
C TYR A 104 -11.50 1.74 -2.13
N GLN A 105 -12.18 0.62 -1.90
CA GLN A 105 -11.65 -0.49 -1.09
C GLN A 105 -10.50 -1.26 -1.77
N ALA A 106 -10.36 -1.15 -3.10
CA ALA A 106 -9.31 -1.85 -3.83
C ALA A 106 -7.89 -1.50 -3.35
N SER A 107 -7.68 -0.27 -2.85
CA SER A 107 -6.41 0.15 -2.25
C SER A 107 -6.02 -0.73 -1.05
N PHE A 108 -6.95 -0.97 -0.13
CA PHE A 108 -6.76 -1.87 1.01
C PHE A 108 -6.41 -3.29 0.55
N TRP A 109 -7.20 -3.84 -0.37
CA TRP A 109 -7.01 -5.22 -0.83
C TRP A 109 -5.65 -5.44 -1.50
N LEU A 110 -5.17 -4.44 -2.26
CA LEU A 110 -3.84 -4.47 -2.86
C LEU A 110 -2.71 -4.36 -1.82
N ASP A 111 -2.85 -3.50 -0.81
CA ASP A 111 -1.86 -3.44 0.28
C ASP A 111 -1.83 -4.72 1.10
N LYS A 112 -3.00 -5.32 1.37
CA LYS A 112 -3.11 -6.62 2.05
C LYS A 112 -2.48 -7.74 1.25
N ALA A 113 -2.78 -7.84 -0.05
CA ALA A 113 -2.16 -8.81 -0.94
C ALA A 113 -0.63 -8.65 -1.00
N PHE A 114 -0.15 -7.41 -1.11
CA PHE A 114 1.29 -7.14 -1.08
C PHE A 114 1.94 -7.59 0.23
N PHE A 115 1.37 -7.21 1.37
CA PHE A 115 1.90 -7.57 2.68
C PHE A 115 1.96 -9.10 2.86
N LEU A 116 0.89 -9.81 2.52
CA LEU A 116 0.83 -11.26 2.63
C LEU A 116 1.84 -11.96 1.73
N ALA A 117 1.99 -11.52 0.47
CA ALA A 117 2.94 -12.14 -0.47
C ALA A 117 4.40 -11.80 -0.14
N PHE A 118 4.69 -10.53 0.12
CA PHE A 118 6.06 -10.04 0.25
C PHE A 118 6.63 -10.24 1.67
N VAL A 119 5.83 -10.00 2.70
CA VAL A 119 6.26 -10.07 4.10
C VAL A 119 5.93 -11.44 4.69
N ALA A 120 4.65 -11.85 4.65
CA ALA A 120 4.22 -13.10 5.30
C ALA A 120 4.56 -14.36 4.51
N ARG A 121 4.87 -14.23 3.21
CA ARG A 121 5.10 -15.34 2.27
C ARG A 121 3.92 -16.32 2.18
N ASP A 122 2.71 -15.81 2.39
CA ASP A 122 1.48 -16.57 2.28
C ASP A 122 0.87 -16.36 0.88
N ALA A 123 1.16 -17.28 -0.03
CA ALA A 123 0.72 -17.19 -1.42
C ALA A 123 -0.81 -17.26 -1.56
N GLU A 124 -1.46 -18.15 -0.80
CA GLU A 124 -2.89 -18.37 -0.90
C GLU A 124 -3.66 -17.17 -0.38
N ALA A 125 -3.34 -16.70 0.83
CA ALA A 125 -4.02 -15.53 1.40
C ALA A 125 -3.75 -14.27 0.58
N ALA A 126 -2.54 -14.12 0.02
CA ALA A 126 -2.23 -13.00 -0.86
C ALA A 126 -3.06 -13.02 -2.15
N GLN A 127 -3.20 -14.19 -2.78
CA GLN A 127 -4.01 -14.34 -3.99
C GLN A 127 -5.48 -14.05 -3.70
N GLN A 128 -6.01 -14.58 -2.59
CA GLN A 128 -7.39 -14.30 -2.16
C GLN A 128 -7.62 -12.80 -1.94
N ALA A 129 -6.68 -12.11 -1.28
CA ALA A 129 -6.77 -10.66 -1.09
C ALA A 129 -6.71 -9.90 -2.42
N PHE A 130 -5.86 -10.32 -3.36
CA PHE A 130 -5.77 -9.72 -4.68
C PHE A 130 -7.06 -9.89 -5.48
N ASP A 131 -7.71 -11.06 -5.40
CA ASP A 131 -8.97 -11.34 -6.10
C ASP A 131 -10.14 -10.49 -5.58
N GLN A 132 -10.07 -10.01 -4.33
CA GLN A 132 -11.04 -9.05 -3.77
C GLN A 132 -10.83 -7.62 -4.31
N ALA A 133 -9.64 -7.30 -4.84
CA ALA A 133 -9.33 -5.97 -5.33
C ALA A 133 -10.07 -5.66 -6.65
N ARG A 134 -11.16 -4.90 -6.56
CA ARG A 134 -11.89 -4.40 -7.75
C ARG A 134 -11.14 -3.27 -8.42
N LEU A 135 -10.22 -3.64 -9.31
CA LEU A 135 -9.38 -2.69 -10.03
C LEU A 135 -10.21 -1.69 -10.84
N ASN A 136 -9.81 -0.42 -10.78
CA ASN A 136 -10.44 0.66 -11.53
C ASN A 136 -9.36 1.67 -12.00
N PRO A 137 -9.69 2.58 -12.95
CA PRO A 137 -8.71 3.50 -13.51
C PRO A 137 -8.06 4.49 -12.53
N ALA A 138 -8.62 4.66 -11.32
CA ALA A 138 -8.03 5.53 -10.29
C ALA A 138 -6.86 4.87 -9.55
N ILE A 139 -6.70 3.55 -9.66
CA ILE A 139 -5.57 2.83 -9.04
C ILE A 139 -4.33 3.00 -9.91
N ALA A 140 -3.24 3.46 -9.29
CA ALA A 140 -1.96 3.59 -9.98
C ALA A 140 -1.44 2.21 -10.42
N LYS A 141 -1.02 2.11 -11.69
CA LYS A 141 -0.47 0.88 -12.27
C LYS A 141 0.73 0.33 -11.49
N SER A 142 1.56 1.23 -10.94
CA SER A 142 2.70 0.85 -10.08
C SER A 142 2.28 -0.03 -8.90
N VAL A 143 1.13 0.26 -8.27
CA VAL A 143 0.61 -0.51 -7.14
C VAL A 143 0.21 -1.92 -7.60
N VAL A 144 -0.51 -2.02 -8.72
CA VAL A 144 -0.92 -3.31 -9.29
C VAL A 144 0.30 -4.15 -9.65
N TYR A 145 1.26 -3.58 -10.40
CA TYR A 145 2.48 -4.29 -10.78
C TYR A 145 3.33 -4.70 -9.58
N ARG A 146 3.39 -3.88 -8.51
CA ARG A 146 4.08 -4.22 -7.26
C ARG A 146 3.47 -5.48 -6.61
N VAL A 147 2.14 -5.56 -6.55
CA VAL A 147 1.45 -6.73 -5.97
C VAL A 147 1.65 -7.96 -6.85
N GLU A 148 1.48 -7.83 -8.17
CA GLU A 148 1.70 -8.94 -9.10
C GLU A 148 3.13 -9.47 -9.05
N ALA A 149 4.13 -8.59 -8.86
CA ALA A 149 5.52 -8.98 -8.68
C ALA A 149 5.72 -9.80 -7.39
N ALA A 150 5.11 -9.37 -6.28
CA ALA A 150 5.16 -10.09 -5.00
C ALA A 150 4.46 -11.46 -5.08
N LEU A 151 3.29 -11.52 -5.72
CA LEU A 151 2.57 -12.77 -5.97
C LEU A 151 3.38 -13.74 -6.83
N ALA A 152 3.93 -13.26 -7.94
CA ALA A 152 4.79 -14.09 -8.79
C ALA A 152 6.01 -14.61 -8.02
N LEU A 153 6.61 -13.77 -7.15
CA LEU A 153 7.74 -14.17 -6.32
C LEU A 153 7.38 -15.29 -5.34
N VAL A 154 6.27 -15.16 -4.61
CA VAL A 154 5.86 -16.19 -3.63
C VAL A 154 5.41 -17.49 -4.31
N HIS A 155 4.90 -17.41 -5.54
CA HIS A 155 4.61 -18.55 -6.40
C HIS A 155 5.82 -19.12 -7.16
N GLN A 156 7.03 -18.60 -6.90
CA GLN A 156 8.26 -19.05 -7.55
C GLN A 156 8.29 -18.87 -9.07
N ASN A 157 7.45 -17.99 -9.60
CA ASN A 157 7.48 -17.58 -11.00
C ASN A 157 8.47 -16.41 -11.17
N TRP A 158 9.75 -16.76 -11.19
CA TRP A 158 10.86 -15.80 -11.15
C TRP A 158 10.87 -14.83 -12.33
N GLU A 159 10.60 -15.32 -13.54
CA GLU A 159 10.55 -14.50 -14.75
C GLU A 159 9.44 -13.44 -14.64
N GLN A 160 8.24 -13.88 -14.25
CA GLN A 160 7.11 -12.95 -14.09
C GLN A 160 7.35 -11.97 -12.93
N ALA A 161 7.95 -12.42 -11.83
CA ALA A 161 8.27 -11.56 -10.69
C ALA A 161 9.24 -10.44 -11.09
N HIS A 162 10.30 -10.78 -11.83
CA HIS A 162 11.27 -9.81 -12.33
C HIS A 162 10.63 -8.86 -13.36
N TYR A 163 9.88 -9.38 -14.34
CA TYR A 163 9.19 -8.57 -15.35
C TYR A 163 8.21 -7.57 -14.70
N LYS A 164 7.37 -8.02 -13.77
CA LYS A 164 6.41 -7.16 -13.07
C LYS A 164 7.09 -6.14 -12.18
N ALA A 165 8.22 -6.50 -11.56
CA ALA A 165 9.02 -5.54 -10.79
C ALA A 165 9.55 -4.41 -11.69
N GLU A 166 10.06 -4.71 -12.89
CA GLU A 166 10.52 -3.68 -13.84
C GLU A 166 9.38 -2.77 -14.30
N MET A 167 8.19 -3.33 -14.56
CA MET A 167 7.01 -2.55 -14.90
C MET A 167 6.57 -1.63 -13.76
N ALA A 168 6.61 -2.11 -12.52
CA ALA A 168 6.34 -1.28 -11.34
C ALA A 168 7.34 -0.12 -11.22
N LEU A 169 8.65 -0.38 -11.39
CA LEU A 169 9.69 0.66 -11.33
C LEU A 169 9.51 1.74 -12.39
N LYS A 170 9.13 1.35 -13.61
CA LYS A 170 8.85 2.29 -14.70
C LYS A 170 7.68 3.21 -14.37
N GLU A 171 6.60 2.68 -13.80
CA GLU A 171 5.43 3.46 -13.42
C GLU A 171 5.69 4.34 -12.19
N LEU A 172 6.49 3.87 -11.22
CA LEU A 172 6.85 4.65 -10.02
C LEU A 172 7.58 5.96 -10.35
N ALA A 173 8.33 6.01 -11.46
CA ALA A 173 9.00 7.23 -11.90
C ALA A 173 8.04 8.41 -12.16
N ASN A 174 6.77 8.11 -12.43
CA ASN A 174 5.72 9.10 -12.71
C ASN A 174 4.72 9.27 -11.55
N SER A 175 5.02 8.72 -10.36
CA SER A 175 4.12 8.78 -9.21
C SER A 175 3.91 10.22 -8.71
N ILE A 176 2.65 10.58 -8.44
CA ILE A 176 2.29 11.82 -7.73
C ILE A 176 2.75 11.75 -6.28
N ASP A 177 2.55 10.59 -5.63
CA ASP A 177 3.08 10.30 -4.31
C ASP A 177 4.55 9.90 -4.44
N LYS A 178 5.42 10.90 -4.43
CA LYS A 178 6.87 10.73 -4.54
C LYS A 178 7.48 10.04 -3.31
N GLY A 179 6.92 10.31 -2.13
CA GLY A 179 7.39 9.79 -0.85
C GLY A 179 7.20 8.30 -0.73
N SER A 180 5.98 7.82 -0.99
CA SER A 180 5.70 6.38 -1.05
C SER A 180 6.46 5.70 -2.18
N ALA A 181 6.65 6.38 -3.32
CA ALA A 181 7.41 5.80 -4.44
C ALA A 181 8.86 5.47 -4.07
N LEU A 182 9.50 6.25 -3.19
CA LEU A 182 10.85 5.95 -2.70
C LEU A 182 10.89 4.64 -1.90
N ALA A 183 9.92 4.41 -1.01
CA ALA A 183 9.83 3.16 -0.25
C ALA A 183 9.47 1.97 -1.15
N GLN A 184 8.48 2.14 -2.01
CA GLN A 184 8.04 1.10 -2.93
C GLN A 184 9.13 0.69 -3.92
N LYS A 185 9.95 1.65 -4.37
CA LYS A 185 11.09 1.36 -5.24
C LYS A 185 12.02 0.32 -4.62
N GLU A 186 12.41 0.51 -3.36
CA GLU A 186 13.31 -0.42 -2.66
C GLU A 186 12.69 -1.81 -2.51
N TRP A 187 11.39 -1.88 -2.18
CA TRP A 187 10.70 -3.16 -2.07
C TRP A 187 10.66 -3.91 -3.40
N VAL A 188 10.32 -3.19 -4.47
CA VAL A 188 10.23 -3.75 -5.83
C VAL A 188 11.60 -4.15 -6.37
N GLU A 189 12.65 -3.34 -6.15
CA GLU A 189 14.03 -3.71 -6.47
C GLU A 189 14.46 -4.97 -5.72
N GLY A 190 14.06 -5.10 -4.44
CA GLY A 190 14.28 -6.30 -3.63
C GLY A 190 13.59 -7.54 -4.20
N ILE A 191 12.35 -7.42 -4.68
CA ILE A 191 11.64 -8.51 -5.37
C ILE A 191 12.39 -8.93 -6.63
N GLY A 192 12.74 -7.97 -7.48
CA GLY A 192 13.46 -8.25 -8.74
C GLY A 192 14.83 -8.88 -8.51
N ALA A 193 15.55 -8.47 -7.46
CA ALA A 193 16.82 -9.07 -7.08
C ALA A 193 16.65 -10.54 -6.61
N GLN A 194 15.70 -10.80 -5.71
CA GLN A 194 15.39 -12.16 -5.23
C GLN A 194 15.00 -13.08 -6.38
N ALA A 195 14.16 -12.62 -7.31
CA ALA A 195 13.73 -13.40 -8.46
C ALA A 195 14.91 -13.79 -9.37
N ARG A 196 15.79 -12.84 -9.71
CA ARG A 196 16.97 -13.13 -10.55
C ARG A 196 17.94 -14.09 -9.88
N GLU A 197 18.18 -13.93 -8.57
CA GLU A 197 19.04 -14.84 -7.82
C GLU A 197 18.49 -16.27 -7.82
N ALA A 198 17.20 -16.43 -7.51
CA ALA A 198 16.53 -17.73 -7.52
C ALA A 198 16.54 -18.38 -8.92
N GLN A 199 16.30 -17.61 -9.97
CA GLN A 199 16.38 -18.09 -11.35
C GLN A 199 17.78 -18.60 -11.71
N ASN A 200 18.82 -17.86 -11.36
CA ASN A 200 20.20 -18.26 -11.62
C ASN A 200 20.58 -19.54 -10.86
N GLN A 201 20.14 -19.68 -9.61
CA GLN A 201 20.36 -20.88 -8.81
C GLN A 201 19.63 -22.09 -9.41
N ALA A 202 18.38 -21.93 -9.86
CA ALA A 202 17.63 -23.00 -10.51
C ALA A 202 18.30 -23.47 -11.82
N LEU A 203 18.80 -22.55 -12.65
CA LEU A 203 19.55 -22.87 -13.88
C LEU A 203 20.87 -23.60 -13.58
N ALA A 204 21.58 -23.20 -12.53
CA ALA A 204 22.83 -23.84 -12.10
C ALA A 204 22.62 -25.26 -11.54
N LEU A 205 21.44 -25.56 -11.00
CA LEU A 205 21.08 -26.91 -10.53
C LEU A 205 20.62 -27.80 -11.69
N GLY A 206 19.79 -27.28 -12.60
CA GLY A 206 19.33 -28.02 -13.79
C GLY A 206 20.44 -28.39 -14.77
N THR A 207 21.58 -27.69 -14.74
CA THR A 207 22.77 -28.00 -15.55
C THR A 207 23.66 -29.09 -14.95
N LYS A 208 23.42 -29.53 -13.70
CA LYS A 208 24.22 -30.56 -13.02
C LYS A 208 23.70 -32.00 -13.18
N GLU A 209 22.53 -32.22 -13.80
CA GLU A 209 21.88 -33.54 -13.90
C GLU A 209 22.06 -34.28 -15.25
N LEU A 210 23.12 -34.01 -16.02
CA LEU A 210 23.47 -34.87 -17.16
C LEU A 210 24.86 -35.51 -16.97
N PRO A 211 24.95 -36.65 -16.27
CA PRO A 211 26.01 -37.59 -16.56
C PRO A 211 25.77 -38.13 -17.97
N PHE A 212 26.67 -37.79 -18.89
CA PHE A 212 26.81 -38.53 -20.14
C PHE A 212 27.18 -39.97 -19.78
N GLU A 213 26.23 -40.90 -19.94
CA GLU A 213 26.53 -42.34 -20.12
C GLU A 213 26.60 -42.67 -21.61
#